data_AF-A0A3D2ERE5-F1
#
_entry.id   AF-A0A3D2ERE5-F1
#
_cell.length_a   1.000
_cell.length_b   1.000
_cell.length_c   1.000
_cell.angle_alpha   90.00
_cell.angle_beta   90.00
_cell.angle_gamma   90.00
#
_symmetry.space_group_name_H-M   'P 1'
#
loop_
_entity.id
_entity.type
_entity.pdbx_description
1 polymer ?
#
loop_
_entity_poly.entity_id
_entity_poly.type
_entity_poly.pdbx_seq_one_letter_code
_entity_poly.pdbx_strand_id
1 'polypeptide(L)'
;MGTASVAPTASAESAASVLPPPLTAESFHLVDPARVRIGQLLFFDPILSGNRNISCATCHNPDHGTTDGLSLGIGEGGMGVSINRTPGTGADRIKKRIPRNAPALWNLGAIEVRQMFHDGRVTHSPDYDNDFATPAQEWLPEGLSGLLAVQALFPMTAQFEMAGDPAENEVAGAAYSRIDEVWPIIAKRVRVIPAYSDLFIEAYDDVDDPLDITITHLANALADFQNFEFQSYDSRFDSYLSGDLDALNDAEKDGMALFYGKAGCSGCHSGSLLTDHDFHALMLPHFGPGRTRVWDTIVRDVGRMSFTDRLEDAYRFRTPSLRNVALTGPYGHNGAYASLEDMVRHHLNPRESFEAWTPDNLILPEVPWLSHVDFLSFEDRLERARLSAQLDIEPQALSDGEIDQLLSFLGALTGEASTQGRLGRPSAVPSGLPID
;
A
#
# COMPACT_ATOMS: atom_id res chain seq x y z
N MET A 1 19.18 -30.71 -51.72
CA MET A 1 19.30 -30.65 -50.24
C MET A 1 18.56 -29.41 -49.80
N GLY A 2 17.49 -29.58 -49.03
CA GLY A 2 16.60 -28.50 -48.62
C GLY A 2 15.38 -29.10 -47.95
N THR A 3 15.56 -29.63 -46.75
CA THR A 3 14.49 -30.20 -45.93
C THR A 3 13.81 -29.06 -45.17
N ALA A 4 12.59 -28.71 -45.56
CA ALA A 4 11.72 -27.85 -44.76
C ALA A 4 11.26 -28.64 -43.53
N SER A 5 11.64 -28.15 -42.35
CA SER A 5 11.18 -28.66 -41.06
C SER A 5 9.84 -27.98 -40.74
N VAL A 6 8.77 -28.76 -40.69
CA VAL A 6 7.47 -28.34 -40.16
C VAL A 6 7.53 -28.51 -38.65
N ALA A 7 7.49 -27.39 -37.91
CA ALA A 7 7.38 -27.42 -36.46
C ALA A 7 5.94 -27.82 -36.08
N PRO A 8 5.74 -28.72 -35.10
CA PRO A 8 4.42 -29.12 -34.67
C PRO A 8 3.76 -28.00 -33.86
N THR A 9 2.51 -27.70 -34.20
CA THR A 9 1.61 -26.89 -33.38
C THR A 9 1.36 -27.61 -32.06
N ALA A 10 1.89 -27.07 -30.96
CA ALA A 10 1.51 -27.51 -29.62
C ALA A 10 0.05 -27.11 -29.38
N SER A 11 -0.81 -28.11 -29.26
CA SER A 11 -2.16 -27.94 -28.72
C SER A 11 -2.06 -27.49 -27.26
N ALA A 12 -2.69 -26.37 -26.93
CA ALA A 12 -2.86 -25.91 -25.56
C ALA A 12 -3.81 -26.88 -24.83
N GLU A 13 -3.26 -27.92 -24.21
CA GLU A 13 -3.92 -28.58 -23.10
C GLU A 13 -3.91 -27.61 -21.92
N SER A 14 -5.09 -27.31 -21.38
CA SER A 14 -5.26 -26.43 -20.23
C SER A 14 -4.49 -27.00 -19.04
N ALA A 15 -3.40 -26.36 -18.66
CA ALA A 15 -2.85 -26.55 -17.33
C ALA A 15 -3.95 -26.13 -16.36
N ALA A 16 -4.60 -27.10 -15.70
CA ALA A 16 -5.43 -26.82 -14.54
C ALA A 16 -4.51 -26.06 -13.57
N SER A 17 -4.74 -24.76 -13.40
CA SER A 17 -3.90 -23.97 -12.51
C SER A 17 -4.10 -24.51 -11.10
N VAL A 18 -2.98 -24.79 -10.44
CA VAL A 18 -2.97 -25.38 -9.11
C VAL A 18 -3.34 -24.27 -8.13
N LEU A 19 -4.43 -24.47 -7.37
CA LEU A 19 -4.81 -23.56 -6.29
C LEU A 19 -3.64 -23.42 -5.29
N PRO A 20 -3.42 -22.24 -4.72
CA PRO A 20 -2.33 -22.02 -3.78
C PRO A 20 -2.59 -22.79 -2.47
N PRO A 21 -1.53 -23.03 -1.67
CA PRO A 21 -1.74 -23.49 -0.30
C PRO A 21 -2.47 -22.40 0.53
N PRO A 22 -3.22 -22.77 1.57
CA PRO A 22 -3.83 -21.79 2.47
C PRO A 22 -2.76 -21.01 3.25
N LEU A 23 -3.07 -19.75 3.61
CA LEU A 23 -2.27 -19.05 4.61
C LEU A 23 -2.55 -19.62 6.01
N THR A 24 -1.52 -19.64 6.84
CA THR A 24 -1.61 -20.06 8.23
C THR A 24 -0.84 -19.11 9.13
N ALA A 25 -0.92 -19.28 10.45
CA ALA A 25 -0.15 -18.49 11.40
C ALA A 25 1.38 -18.58 11.15
N GLU A 26 1.87 -19.72 10.66
CA GLU A 26 3.28 -19.95 10.33
C GLU A 26 3.74 -19.20 9.07
N SER A 27 2.81 -18.58 8.34
CA SER A 27 3.13 -17.73 7.19
C SER A 27 3.63 -16.34 7.59
N PHE A 28 3.63 -16.02 8.89
CA PHE A 28 3.95 -14.69 9.43
C PHE A 28 5.14 -14.76 10.40
N HIS A 29 5.85 -13.64 10.53
CA HIS A 29 6.91 -13.53 11.53
C HIS A 29 6.32 -13.57 12.95
N LEU A 30 7.04 -14.22 13.87
CA LEU A 30 6.70 -14.15 15.30
C LEU A 30 7.00 -12.74 15.82
N VAL A 31 6.14 -12.26 16.71
CA VAL A 31 6.20 -10.91 17.28
C VAL A 31 6.18 -10.97 18.80
N ASP A 32 6.74 -9.94 19.44
CA ASP A 32 6.69 -9.80 20.89
C ASP A 32 5.41 -9.03 21.29
N PRO A 33 4.52 -9.59 22.13
CA PRO A 33 3.32 -8.91 22.59
C PRO A 33 3.57 -7.52 23.22
N ALA A 34 4.69 -7.32 23.92
CA ALA A 34 5.05 -6.04 24.51
C ALA A 34 5.37 -5.00 23.41
N ARG A 35 6.13 -5.40 22.38
CA ARG A 35 6.43 -4.54 21.22
C ARG A 35 5.19 -4.28 20.36
N VAL A 36 4.32 -5.27 20.18
CA VAL A 36 3.01 -5.12 19.53
C VAL A 36 2.18 -4.05 20.25
N ARG A 37 2.17 -4.04 21.59
CA ARG A 37 1.43 -3.03 22.36
C ARG A 37 1.99 -1.62 22.16
N ILE A 38 3.31 -1.48 22.15
CA ILE A 38 3.96 -0.19 21.83
C ILE A 38 3.59 0.26 20.42
N GLY A 39 3.69 -0.65 19.44
CA GLY A 39 3.33 -0.38 18.05
C GLY A 39 1.89 0.04 17.87
N GLN A 40 0.95 -0.60 18.59
CA GLN A 40 -0.46 -0.19 18.60
C GLN A 40 -0.59 1.26 19.05
N LEU A 41 0.05 1.63 20.17
CA LEU A 41 -0.05 3.00 20.68
C LEU A 41 0.53 4.00 19.67
N LEU A 42 1.72 3.72 19.12
CA LEU A 42 2.38 4.58 18.14
C LEU A 42 1.60 4.72 16.83
N PHE A 43 0.97 3.65 16.35
CA PHE A 43 0.20 3.66 15.10
C PHE A 43 -0.97 4.65 15.13
N PHE A 44 -1.58 4.82 16.30
CA PHE A 44 -2.69 5.73 16.54
C PHE A 44 -2.28 7.08 17.14
N ASP A 45 -0.99 7.30 17.43
CA ASP A 45 -0.50 8.49 18.11
C ASP A 45 0.02 9.52 17.09
N PRO A 46 -0.61 10.71 16.98
CA PRO A 46 -0.12 11.76 16.08
C PRO A 46 1.26 12.31 16.43
N ILE A 47 1.85 11.95 17.57
CA ILE A 47 3.18 12.41 18.01
C ILE A 47 4.28 12.23 16.94
N LEU A 48 4.09 11.26 16.05
CA LEU A 48 5.01 10.90 14.96
C LEU A 48 4.94 11.85 13.75
N SER A 49 3.91 12.71 13.63
CA SER A 49 3.82 13.69 12.55
C SER A 49 4.42 15.04 12.92
N GLY A 50 4.81 15.82 11.91
CA GLY A 50 5.46 17.12 12.06
C GLY A 50 4.68 18.07 12.96
N ASN A 51 3.41 18.30 12.64
CA ASN A 51 2.49 19.17 13.40
C ASN A 51 1.64 18.42 14.43
N ARG A 52 1.83 17.11 14.60
CA ARG A 52 1.15 16.28 15.60
C ARG A 52 -0.38 16.25 15.45
N ASN A 53 -0.85 16.24 14.21
CA ASN A 53 -2.26 16.29 13.83
C ASN A 53 -2.79 15.03 13.12
N ILE A 54 -1.89 14.14 12.68
CA ILE A 54 -2.24 12.90 11.97
C ILE A 54 -1.33 11.75 12.45
N SER A 55 -1.83 10.53 12.39
CA SER A 55 -1.14 9.29 12.73
C SER A 55 -1.13 8.33 11.54
N CYS A 56 -0.57 7.12 11.71
CA CYS A 56 -0.68 6.07 10.70
C CYS A 56 -2.15 5.70 10.45
N ALA A 57 -2.94 5.63 11.53
CA ALA A 57 -4.37 5.30 11.49
C ALA A 57 -5.23 6.33 10.75
N THR A 58 -4.75 7.57 10.56
CA THR A 58 -5.48 8.58 9.79
C THR A 58 -5.64 8.15 8.33
N CYS A 59 -4.57 7.63 7.73
CA CYS A 59 -4.55 7.19 6.32
C CYS A 59 -4.73 5.67 6.17
N HIS A 60 -4.56 4.91 7.25
CA HIS A 60 -4.75 3.46 7.29
C HIS A 60 -5.80 3.10 8.35
N ASN A 61 -7.03 3.56 8.13
CA ASN A 61 -8.08 3.48 9.13
C ASN A 61 -8.72 2.08 9.15
N PRO A 62 -8.78 1.39 10.30
CA PRO A 62 -9.42 0.08 10.41
C PRO A 62 -10.87 0.05 9.92
N ASP A 63 -11.62 1.15 10.11
CA ASP A 63 -13.03 1.25 9.70
C ASP A 63 -13.21 1.31 8.17
N HIS A 64 -12.11 1.48 7.43
CA HIS A 64 -12.07 1.57 5.97
C HIS A 64 -11.12 0.51 5.37
N GLY A 65 -11.09 -0.68 5.98
CA GLY A 65 -10.28 -1.79 5.47
C GLY A 65 -8.78 -1.49 5.46
N THR A 66 -8.31 -0.63 6.39
CA THR A 66 -6.92 -0.15 6.53
C THR A 66 -6.43 0.74 5.38
N THR A 67 -7.35 1.38 4.65
CA THR A 67 -7.05 2.43 3.67
C THR A 67 -7.54 3.80 4.16
N ASP A 68 -7.30 4.84 3.36
CA ASP A 68 -7.86 6.18 3.57
C ASP A 68 -9.30 6.25 3.03
N GLY A 69 -9.73 5.34 2.16
CA GLY A 69 -11.02 5.42 1.47
C GLY A 69 -11.10 6.59 0.47
N LEU A 70 -9.97 7.19 0.13
CA LEU A 70 -9.85 8.30 -0.82
C LEU A 70 -9.02 7.89 -2.04
N SER A 71 -9.33 8.44 -3.21
CA SER A 71 -8.53 8.24 -4.43
C SER A 71 -7.11 8.77 -4.21
N LEU A 72 -7.00 10.05 -3.84
CA LEU A 72 -5.76 10.66 -3.37
C LEU A 72 -6.03 11.36 -2.04
N GLY A 73 -5.31 10.91 -1.01
CA GLY A 73 -5.39 11.48 0.32
C GLY A 73 -4.75 12.86 0.42
N ILE A 74 -4.84 13.41 1.61
CA ILE A 74 -4.16 14.65 2.02
C ILE A 74 -3.33 14.33 3.26
N GLY A 75 -2.20 15.00 3.46
CA GLY A 75 -1.27 14.69 4.55
C GLY A 75 -1.41 15.64 5.73
N GLU A 76 -0.25 15.99 6.28
CA GLU A 76 -0.03 17.04 7.26
C GLU A 76 -0.75 18.34 6.81
N GLY A 77 -1.39 19.03 7.75
CA GLY A 77 -2.33 20.12 7.53
C GLY A 77 -3.79 19.69 7.35
N GLY A 78 -4.02 18.44 6.93
CA GLY A 78 -5.34 17.84 6.82
C GLY A 78 -5.95 17.48 8.18
N MET A 79 -7.28 17.47 8.26
CA MET A 79 -8.02 17.06 9.46
C MET A 79 -9.15 16.08 9.10
N GLY A 80 -9.53 15.23 10.06
CA GLY A 80 -10.58 14.22 9.88
C GLY A 80 -10.04 12.93 9.24
N VAL A 81 -10.96 12.04 8.89
CA VAL A 81 -10.68 10.72 8.30
C VAL A 81 -11.57 10.46 7.08
N SER A 82 -11.03 9.74 6.11
CA SER A 82 -11.73 9.30 4.90
C SER A 82 -12.48 10.42 4.16
N ILE A 83 -13.73 10.19 3.74
CA ILE A 83 -14.53 11.18 3.00
C ILE A 83 -14.73 12.50 3.77
N ASN A 84 -14.52 12.51 5.09
CA ASN A 84 -14.63 13.69 5.93
C ASN A 84 -13.30 14.45 6.08
N ARG A 85 -12.24 14.08 5.33
CA ARG A 85 -10.97 14.80 5.30
C ARG A 85 -11.16 16.23 4.80
N THR A 86 -10.67 17.20 5.56
CA THR A 86 -10.67 18.64 5.20
C THR A 86 -9.25 19.17 5.06
N PRO A 87 -8.98 20.12 4.14
CA PRO A 87 -7.61 20.54 3.78
C PRO A 87 -6.92 21.48 4.80
N GLY A 88 -7.49 21.66 5.99
CA GLY A 88 -7.00 22.65 6.94
C GLY A 88 -7.23 24.09 6.49
N THR A 89 -6.72 25.05 7.27
CA THR A 89 -6.83 26.49 7.00
C THR A 89 -5.56 27.23 7.42
N GLY A 90 -5.40 28.47 6.96
CA GLY A 90 -4.29 29.32 7.40
C GLY A 90 -2.94 28.90 6.85
N ALA A 91 -1.90 29.06 7.67
CA ALA A 91 -0.51 28.74 7.30
C ALA A 91 -0.28 27.23 7.16
N ASP A 92 -1.03 26.44 7.92
CA ASP A 92 -0.88 24.98 8.04
C ASP A 92 -1.84 24.23 7.11
N ARG A 93 -2.54 24.92 6.19
CA ARG A 93 -3.37 24.22 5.20
C ARG A 93 -2.49 23.40 4.27
N ILE A 94 -3.03 22.28 3.78
CA ILE A 94 -2.29 21.43 2.85
C ILE A 94 -1.86 22.21 1.60
N LYS A 95 -0.64 21.95 1.12
CA LYS A 95 -0.14 22.56 -0.13
C LYS A 95 -0.13 21.58 -1.31
N LYS A 96 -0.25 20.29 -1.04
CA LYS A 96 -0.19 19.21 -2.05
C LYS A 96 -1.11 18.05 -1.65
N ARG A 97 -1.50 17.23 -2.63
CA ARG A 97 -2.11 15.91 -2.39
C ARG A 97 -1.04 14.87 -2.11
N ILE A 98 -1.42 13.79 -1.43
CA ILE A 98 -0.61 12.58 -1.40
C ILE A 98 -0.52 12.04 -2.85
N PRO A 99 0.67 11.71 -3.36
CA PRO A 99 0.90 11.25 -4.73
C PRO A 99 0.15 10.02 -5.21
N ARG A 100 -0.25 9.16 -4.27
CA ARG A 100 -0.79 7.82 -4.54
C ARG A 100 -1.88 7.49 -3.52
N ASN A 101 -2.73 6.55 -3.87
CA ASN A 101 -3.71 5.96 -2.95
C ASN A 101 -2.97 5.18 -1.85
N ALA A 102 -3.46 5.28 -0.61
CA ALA A 102 -2.93 4.56 0.53
C ALA A 102 -3.33 3.07 0.43
N PRO A 103 -2.37 2.15 0.24
CA PRO A 103 -2.69 0.73 0.13
C PRO A 103 -3.16 0.17 1.48
N ALA A 104 -3.97 -0.89 1.45
CA ALA A 104 -4.32 -1.62 2.66
C ALA A 104 -3.10 -2.31 3.28
N LEU A 105 -3.14 -2.51 4.60
CA LEU A 105 -2.06 -3.11 5.40
C LEU A 105 -2.21 -4.62 5.60
N TRP A 106 -3.27 -5.22 5.05
CA TRP A 106 -3.55 -6.65 5.21
C TRP A 106 -2.37 -7.53 4.76
N ASN A 107 -1.94 -8.39 5.67
CA ASN A 107 -0.90 -9.41 5.46
C ASN A 107 0.49 -8.90 5.03
N LEU A 108 0.80 -7.61 5.19
CA LEU A 108 2.13 -7.09 4.84
C LEU A 108 3.26 -7.65 5.72
N GLY A 109 2.94 -8.25 6.88
CA GLY A 109 3.90 -8.95 7.74
C GLY A 109 4.17 -10.42 7.38
N ALA A 110 3.59 -10.93 6.29
CA ALA A 110 3.83 -12.28 5.83
C ALA A 110 5.28 -12.46 5.35
N ILE A 111 5.87 -13.63 5.63
CA ILE A 111 7.28 -13.96 5.33
C ILE A 111 7.56 -13.87 3.82
N GLU A 112 6.58 -14.14 2.98
CA GLU A 112 6.76 -14.14 1.52
C GLU A 112 6.79 -12.74 0.88
N VAL A 113 6.47 -11.67 1.63
CA VAL A 113 6.50 -10.30 1.13
C VAL A 113 7.93 -9.88 0.80
N ARG A 114 8.17 -9.48 -0.45
CA ARG A 114 9.52 -9.15 -0.94
C ARG A 114 9.80 -7.65 -1.07
N GLN A 115 8.76 -6.84 -1.25
CA GLN A 115 8.87 -5.42 -1.60
C GLN A 115 7.68 -4.63 -1.06
N MET A 116 7.93 -3.39 -0.62
CA MET A 116 6.93 -2.46 -0.10
C MET A 116 6.76 -1.23 -1.01
N PHE A 117 5.66 -0.50 -0.81
CA PHE A 117 5.15 0.57 -1.68
C PHE A 117 4.72 0.10 -3.09
N HIS A 118 3.96 0.96 -3.77
CA HIS A 118 3.47 0.70 -5.14
C HIS A 118 4.60 0.58 -6.19
N ASP A 119 5.77 1.17 -5.94
CA ASP A 119 6.93 1.14 -6.86
C ASP A 119 8.09 0.26 -6.37
N GLY A 120 7.92 -0.45 -5.25
CA GLY A 120 8.94 -1.38 -4.75
C GLY A 120 10.19 -0.70 -4.18
N ARG A 121 10.15 0.60 -3.89
CA ARG A 121 11.31 1.37 -3.40
C ARG A 121 11.83 0.92 -2.03
N VAL A 122 11.19 -0.04 -1.37
CA VAL A 122 11.72 -0.69 -0.16
C VAL A 122 11.75 -2.17 -0.46
N THR A 123 12.96 -2.69 -0.64
CA THR A 123 13.26 -4.09 -0.97
C THR A 123 14.53 -4.52 -0.26
N HIS A 124 14.68 -5.81 -0.02
CA HIS A 124 15.97 -6.35 0.41
C HIS A 124 17.00 -6.17 -0.70
N SER A 125 18.21 -5.77 -0.34
CA SER A 125 19.37 -5.73 -1.22
C SER A 125 20.67 -5.80 -0.42
N PRO A 126 21.66 -6.61 -0.84
CA PRO A 126 22.98 -6.63 -0.21
C PRO A 126 23.87 -5.43 -0.63
N ASP A 127 23.36 -4.52 -1.47
CA ASP A 127 24.17 -3.42 -2.03
C ASP A 127 24.56 -2.36 -0.99
N TYR A 128 23.87 -2.32 0.15
CA TYR A 128 24.09 -1.40 1.26
C TYR A 128 24.37 -2.21 2.55
N ASP A 129 25.18 -1.65 3.46
CA ASP A 129 25.53 -2.29 4.75
C ASP A 129 24.33 -2.45 5.71
N ASN A 130 23.13 -2.06 5.30
CA ASN A 130 21.88 -2.16 6.04
C ASN A 130 20.89 -3.18 5.45
N ASP A 131 21.28 -3.98 4.45
CA ASP A 131 20.47 -5.04 3.81
C ASP A 131 19.21 -4.60 3.03
N PHE A 132 19.02 -3.29 2.80
CA PHE A 132 17.87 -2.76 2.08
C PHE A 132 18.25 -1.75 1.00
N ALA A 133 17.63 -1.87 -0.18
CA ALA A 133 17.64 -0.79 -1.16
C ALA A 133 16.43 0.12 -0.93
N THR A 134 16.71 1.37 -0.55
CA THR A 134 15.69 2.38 -0.20
C THR A 134 16.09 3.78 -0.67
N PRO A 135 15.15 4.76 -0.70
CA PRO A 135 15.51 6.15 -0.94
C PRO A 135 16.47 6.76 0.09
N ALA A 136 16.59 6.16 1.28
CA ALA A 136 17.53 6.61 2.30
C ALA A 136 18.95 6.09 2.07
N GLN A 137 19.15 5.05 1.25
CA GLN A 137 20.48 4.48 0.96
C GLN A 137 21.25 4.17 2.25
N GLU A 138 22.49 4.64 2.38
CA GLU A 138 23.35 4.44 3.56
C GLU A 138 22.86 5.18 4.81
N TRP A 139 21.92 6.13 4.65
CA TRP A 139 21.37 6.87 5.78
C TRP A 139 20.37 6.04 6.58
N LEU A 140 19.81 4.96 6.02
CA LEU A 140 18.85 4.10 6.73
C LEU A 140 19.48 3.52 8.01
N PRO A 141 18.77 3.55 9.16
CA PRO A 141 19.35 3.10 10.43
C PRO A 141 19.48 1.57 10.45
N GLU A 142 20.48 1.10 11.19
CA GLU A 142 20.69 -0.33 11.43
C GLU A 142 19.66 -0.90 12.43
N GLY A 143 19.56 -2.23 12.48
CA GLY A 143 18.73 -2.97 13.45
C GLY A 143 17.24 -3.07 13.11
N LEU A 144 16.84 -2.68 11.89
CA LEU A 144 15.47 -2.83 11.42
C LEU A 144 15.13 -4.31 11.19
N SER A 145 14.01 -4.77 11.77
CA SER A 145 13.59 -6.17 11.80
C SER A 145 13.15 -6.75 10.45
N GLY A 146 12.87 -5.90 9.45
CA GLY A 146 12.42 -6.31 8.13
C GLY A 146 11.79 -5.18 7.32
N LEU A 147 11.26 -5.51 6.14
CA LEU A 147 10.69 -4.54 5.20
C LEU A 147 9.57 -3.68 5.79
N LEU A 148 8.77 -4.22 6.70
CA LEU A 148 7.67 -3.50 7.33
C LEU A 148 8.17 -2.42 8.31
N ALA A 149 9.26 -2.70 9.04
CA ALA A 149 9.92 -1.70 9.88
C ALA A 149 10.57 -0.60 9.02
N VAL A 150 11.24 -1.00 7.93
CA VAL A 150 11.83 -0.06 6.97
C VAL A 150 10.75 0.85 6.35
N GLN A 151 9.63 0.28 5.93
CA GLN A 151 8.51 1.01 5.33
C GLN A 151 7.94 2.06 6.30
N ALA A 152 7.81 1.71 7.59
CA ALA A 152 7.24 2.58 8.61
C ALA A 152 8.01 3.90 8.80
N LEU A 153 9.29 3.96 8.41
CA LEU A 153 10.13 5.16 8.54
C LEU A 153 9.77 6.27 7.53
N PHE A 154 9.35 5.92 6.33
CA PHE A 154 9.25 6.88 5.22
C PHE A 154 8.08 7.86 5.34
N PRO A 155 6.87 7.47 5.80
CA PRO A 155 5.77 8.42 5.96
C PRO A 155 6.12 9.61 6.89
N MET A 156 6.89 9.35 7.95
CA MET A 156 7.38 10.36 8.90
C MET A 156 8.32 11.39 8.25
N THR A 157 8.94 11.03 7.13
CA THR A 157 9.89 11.88 6.40
C THR A 157 9.28 12.51 5.14
N ALA A 158 8.11 12.04 4.72
CA ALA A 158 7.50 12.47 3.47
C ALA A 158 6.74 13.80 3.66
N GLN A 159 7.15 14.81 2.89
CA GLN A 159 6.58 16.16 2.90
C GLN A 159 5.05 16.16 2.79
N PHE A 160 4.50 15.38 1.87
CA PHE A 160 3.06 15.31 1.60
C PHE A 160 2.31 14.29 2.47
N GLU A 161 3.00 13.57 3.37
CA GLU A 161 2.39 12.62 4.31
C GLU A 161 2.49 13.19 5.72
N MET A 162 3.44 12.76 6.56
CA MET A 162 3.46 13.14 7.98
C MET A 162 4.45 14.26 8.30
N ALA A 163 5.42 14.59 7.44
CA ALA A 163 6.45 15.58 7.77
C ALA A 163 5.92 17.02 7.73
N GLY A 164 5.11 17.36 6.73
CA GLY A 164 4.67 18.73 6.45
C GLY A 164 5.62 19.47 5.50
N ASP A 165 5.29 20.74 5.22
CA ASP A 165 6.05 21.60 4.31
C ASP A 165 7.19 22.36 5.00
N PRO A 166 8.25 22.74 4.25
CA PRO A 166 9.35 23.52 4.81
C PRO A 166 8.87 24.77 5.55
N ALA A 167 9.50 25.04 6.69
CA ALA A 167 9.21 26.14 7.63
C ALA A 167 7.94 26.01 8.49
N GLU A 168 7.18 24.91 8.39
CA GLU A 168 6.04 24.67 9.30
C GLU A 168 6.50 24.12 10.65
N ASN A 169 7.43 23.15 10.64
CA ASN A 169 7.91 22.50 11.84
C ASN A 169 9.35 21.97 11.69
N GLU A 170 9.92 21.51 12.80
CA GLU A 170 11.29 20.95 12.88
C GLU A 170 11.49 19.68 12.04
N VAL A 171 10.44 18.85 11.89
CA VAL A 171 10.50 17.60 11.11
C VAL A 171 10.55 17.92 9.62
N ALA A 172 9.69 18.82 9.14
CA ALA A 172 9.72 19.28 7.75
C ALA A 172 11.05 19.98 7.41
N GLY A 173 11.59 20.77 8.34
CA GLY A 173 12.90 21.40 8.20
C GLY A 173 14.03 20.37 8.07
N ALA A 174 14.03 19.32 8.91
CA ALA A 174 14.99 18.23 8.84
C ALA A 174 14.83 17.42 7.54
N ALA A 175 13.61 17.04 7.17
CA ALA A 175 13.31 16.28 5.95
C ALA A 175 13.77 16.99 4.68
N TYR A 176 13.71 18.33 4.66
CA TYR A 176 14.22 19.14 3.55
C TYR A 176 15.75 19.13 3.45
N SER A 177 16.45 19.02 4.58
CA SER A 177 17.92 18.97 4.65
C SER A 177 18.45 17.58 4.31
N ARG A 178 18.05 16.56 5.09
CA ARG A 178 18.46 15.17 4.92
C ARG A 178 17.50 14.24 5.65
N ILE A 179 17.17 13.10 5.03
CA ILE A 179 16.11 12.21 5.51
C ILE A 179 16.33 11.67 6.94
N ASP A 180 17.58 11.36 7.30
CA ASP A 180 17.95 10.82 8.62
C ASP A 180 17.95 11.85 9.74
N GLU A 181 17.94 13.15 9.43
CA GLU A 181 17.83 14.20 10.46
C GLU A 181 16.44 14.21 11.12
N VAL A 182 15.43 13.62 10.47
CA VAL A 182 14.06 13.50 10.99
C VAL A 182 13.99 12.54 12.17
N TRP A 183 14.63 11.39 12.05
CA TRP A 183 14.39 10.26 12.96
C TRP A 183 14.82 10.51 14.40
N PRO A 184 15.96 11.17 14.70
CA PRO A 184 16.31 11.56 16.06
C PRO A 184 15.29 12.51 16.71
N ILE A 185 14.64 13.38 15.91
CA ILE A 185 13.59 14.29 16.39
C ILE A 185 12.38 13.48 16.86
N ILE A 186 11.93 12.54 16.02
CA ILE A 186 10.78 11.69 16.34
C ILE A 186 11.07 10.78 17.54
N ALA A 187 12.21 10.09 17.54
CA ALA A 187 12.61 9.24 18.65
C ALA A 187 12.68 10.02 19.98
N LYS A 188 13.23 11.24 19.94
CA LYS A 188 13.27 12.14 21.10
C LYS A 188 11.87 12.48 21.61
N ARG A 189 10.90 12.76 20.73
CA ARG A 189 9.52 13.10 21.14
C ARG A 189 8.86 11.96 21.92
N VAL A 190 9.07 10.72 21.46
CA VAL A 190 8.50 9.52 22.12
C VAL A 190 9.21 9.23 23.44
N ARG A 191 10.55 9.21 23.44
CA ARG A 191 11.32 8.78 24.63
C ARG A 191 11.25 9.73 25.83
N VAL A 192 10.88 11.00 25.62
CA VAL A 192 10.69 11.95 26.74
C VAL A 192 9.30 11.84 27.40
N ILE A 193 8.40 10.99 26.87
CA ILE A 193 7.11 10.69 27.49
C ILE A 193 7.33 9.51 28.45
N PRO A 194 7.19 9.69 29.78
CA PRO A 194 7.51 8.63 30.75
C PRO A 194 6.80 7.31 30.47
N ALA A 195 5.51 7.36 30.13
CA ALA A 195 4.73 6.17 29.82
C ALA A 195 5.23 5.40 28.59
N TYR A 196 5.79 6.07 27.57
CA TYR A 196 6.44 5.35 26.47
C TYR A 196 7.79 4.79 26.92
N SER A 197 8.60 5.59 27.63
CA SER A 197 9.91 5.13 28.10
C SER A 197 9.82 3.86 28.93
N ASP A 198 8.86 3.79 29.87
CA ASP A 198 8.66 2.61 30.72
C ASP A 198 8.31 1.38 29.87
N LEU A 199 7.45 1.53 28.85
CA LEU A 199 7.09 0.43 27.95
C LEU A 199 8.29 -0.05 27.13
N PHE A 200 9.14 0.85 26.62
CA PHE A 200 10.32 0.46 25.85
C PHE A 200 11.36 -0.25 26.71
N ILE A 201 11.60 0.22 27.94
CA ILE A 201 12.51 -0.44 28.90
C ILE A 201 12.00 -1.83 29.27
N GLU A 202 10.68 -2.03 29.36
CA GLU A 202 10.10 -3.35 29.62
C GLU A 202 10.21 -4.29 28.41
N ALA A 203 10.10 -3.76 27.19
CA ALA A 203 9.95 -4.56 25.97
C ALA A 203 11.24 -4.89 25.22
N TYR A 204 12.35 -4.19 25.50
CA TYR A 204 13.61 -4.34 24.76
C TYR A 204 14.78 -4.59 25.72
N ASP A 205 15.48 -5.70 25.51
CA ASP A 205 16.63 -6.11 26.32
C ASP A 205 17.83 -5.15 26.23
N ASP A 206 17.89 -4.33 25.17
CA ASP A 206 18.95 -3.35 24.91
C ASP A 206 18.57 -1.90 25.29
N VAL A 207 17.45 -1.70 25.99
CA VAL A 207 16.99 -0.39 26.47
C VAL A 207 16.97 -0.35 27.99
N ASP A 208 18.02 0.20 28.59
CA ASP A 208 18.12 0.37 30.05
C ASP A 208 17.60 1.76 30.49
N ASP A 209 17.73 2.76 29.62
CA ASP A 209 17.32 4.14 29.90
C ASP A 209 16.64 4.84 28.70
N PRO A 210 15.89 5.94 28.92
CA PRO A 210 15.16 6.61 27.85
C PRO A 210 16.03 7.07 26.67
N LEU A 211 17.34 7.30 26.85
CA LEU A 211 18.24 7.74 25.78
C LEU A 211 18.62 6.62 24.82
N ASP A 212 18.50 5.36 25.24
CA ASP A 212 18.72 4.18 24.39
C ASP A 212 17.61 3.99 23.35
N ILE A 213 16.44 4.58 23.58
CA ILE A 213 15.31 4.52 22.65
C ILE A 213 15.65 5.30 21.38
N THR A 214 15.76 4.55 20.28
CA THR A 214 16.04 5.05 18.92
C THR A 214 14.83 4.90 18.00
N ILE A 215 14.90 5.47 16.80
CA ILE A 215 13.87 5.30 15.77
C ILE A 215 13.69 3.82 15.36
N THR A 216 14.77 3.02 15.41
CA THR A 216 14.74 1.60 15.07
C THR A 216 13.78 0.85 16.00
N HIS A 217 13.78 1.17 17.29
CA HIS A 217 12.85 0.61 18.26
C HIS A 217 11.39 0.96 17.90
N LEU A 218 11.12 2.23 17.61
CA LEU A 218 9.79 2.69 17.20
C LEU A 218 9.30 1.97 15.92
N ALA A 219 10.16 1.87 14.91
CA ALA A 219 9.86 1.22 13.64
C ALA A 219 9.62 -0.29 13.80
N ASN A 220 10.41 -0.96 14.62
CA ASN A 220 10.23 -2.39 14.92
C ASN A 220 8.95 -2.64 15.71
N ALA A 221 8.60 -1.79 16.67
CA ALA A 221 7.31 -1.89 17.38
C ALA A 221 6.12 -1.70 16.42
N LEU A 222 6.18 -0.69 15.54
CA LEU A 222 5.16 -0.48 14.49
C LEU A 222 5.05 -1.68 13.55
N ALA A 223 6.16 -2.32 13.17
CA ALA A 223 6.16 -3.51 12.34
C ALA A 223 5.52 -4.71 13.03
N ASP A 224 5.87 -4.95 14.30
CA ASP A 224 5.28 -6.01 15.11
C ASP A 224 3.77 -5.84 15.23
N PHE A 225 3.29 -4.62 15.51
CA PHE A 225 1.86 -4.31 15.55
C PHE A 225 1.17 -4.56 14.21
N GLN A 226 1.69 -4.01 13.11
CA GLN A 226 1.08 -4.19 11.79
C GLN A 226 1.04 -5.66 11.37
N ASN A 227 2.11 -6.41 11.63
CA ASN A 227 2.16 -7.84 11.39
C ASN A 227 1.11 -8.59 12.23
N PHE A 228 0.98 -8.28 13.51
CA PHE A 228 -0.01 -8.93 14.38
C PHE A 228 -1.45 -8.57 14.03
N GLU A 229 -1.75 -7.28 13.93
CA GLU A 229 -3.10 -6.75 13.84
C GLU A 229 -3.75 -7.09 12.50
N PHE A 230 -2.99 -6.99 11.40
CA PHE A 230 -3.54 -7.06 10.05
C PHE A 230 -3.32 -8.42 9.35
N GLN A 231 -3.08 -9.48 10.11
CA GLN A 231 -3.15 -10.86 9.62
C GLN A 231 -4.60 -11.24 9.25
N SER A 232 -4.81 -11.70 8.03
CA SER A 232 -6.08 -12.21 7.47
C SER A 232 -5.84 -13.49 6.68
N TYR A 233 -6.27 -14.61 7.26
CA TYR A 233 -6.17 -15.98 6.72
C TYR A 233 -7.40 -16.82 7.11
N ASP A 234 -8.53 -16.16 7.36
CA ASP A 234 -9.79 -16.73 7.84
C ASP A 234 -10.95 -16.44 6.89
N SER A 235 -10.66 -16.26 5.59
CA SER A 235 -11.70 -16.07 4.58
C SER A 235 -12.39 -17.39 4.22
N ARG A 236 -13.53 -17.29 3.53
CA ARG A 236 -14.20 -18.48 2.98
C ARG A 236 -13.34 -19.20 1.95
N PHE A 237 -12.51 -18.47 1.21
CA PHE A 237 -11.51 -19.09 0.34
C PHE A 237 -10.44 -19.85 1.13
N ASP A 238 -9.99 -19.34 2.28
CA ASP A 238 -9.03 -20.08 3.14
C ASP A 238 -9.64 -21.37 3.70
N SER A 239 -10.92 -21.33 4.09
CA SER A 239 -11.67 -22.52 4.53
C SER A 239 -11.78 -23.55 3.40
N TYR A 240 -12.07 -23.10 2.18
CA TYR A 240 -12.09 -23.94 0.98
C TYR A 240 -10.73 -24.58 0.68
N LEU A 241 -9.65 -23.81 0.72
CA LEU A 241 -8.28 -24.31 0.54
C LEU A 241 -7.89 -25.32 1.64
N SER A 242 -8.46 -25.18 2.83
CA SER A 242 -8.25 -26.10 3.96
C SER A 242 -9.11 -27.37 3.91
N GLY A 243 -9.93 -27.54 2.87
CA GLY A 243 -10.69 -28.75 2.59
C GLY A 243 -12.20 -28.65 2.84
N ASP A 244 -12.71 -27.50 3.30
CA ASP A 244 -14.15 -27.25 3.39
C ASP A 244 -14.72 -26.82 2.04
N LEU A 245 -15.04 -27.80 1.19
CA LEU A 245 -15.54 -27.54 -0.17
C LEU A 245 -16.91 -26.85 -0.21
N ASP A 246 -17.62 -26.76 0.92
CA ASP A 246 -18.92 -26.10 1.02
C ASP A 246 -18.79 -24.64 1.50
N ALA A 247 -17.58 -24.18 1.86
CA ALA A 247 -17.33 -22.79 2.27
C ALA A 247 -17.60 -21.77 1.15
N LEU A 248 -17.40 -22.18 -0.11
CA LEU A 248 -17.75 -21.39 -1.29
C LEU A 248 -19.09 -21.85 -1.87
N ASN A 249 -19.95 -20.89 -2.20
CA ASN A 249 -21.16 -21.15 -2.98
C ASN A 249 -20.84 -21.36 -4.47
N ASP A 250 -21.86 -21.73 -5.26
CA ASP A 250 -21.68 -22.05 -6.68
C ASP A 250 -21.15 -20.86 -7.50
N ALA A 251 -21.64 -19.64 -7.25
CA ALA A 251 -21.19 -18.45 -7.96
C ALA A 251 -19.72 -18.10 -7.66
N GLU A 252 -19.29 -18.31 -6.41
CA GLU A 252 -17.89 -18.14 -6.01
C GLU A 252 -16.97 -19.21 -6.58
N LYS A 253 -17.45 -20.45 -6.69
CA LYS A 253 -16.71 -21.54 -7.36
C LYS A 253 -16.55 -21.26 -8.85
N ASP A 254 -17.61 -20.79 -9.51
CA ASP A 254 -17.57 -20.37 -10.92
C ASP A 254 -16.60 -19.17 -11.10
N GLY A 255 -16.68 -18.18 -10.21
CA GLY A 255 -15.76 -17.04 -10.18
C GLY A 255 -14.30 -17.45 -9.97
N MET A 256 -14.04 -18.37 -9.05
CA MET A 256 -12.71 -18.95 -8.83
C MET A 256 -12.22 -19.65 -10.10
N ALA A 257 -13.06 -20.45 -10.77
CA ALA A 257 -12.70 -21.11 -12.01
C ALA A 257 -12.37 -20.13 -13.15
N LEU A 258 -13.07 -18.99 -13.22
CA LEU A 258 -12.75 -17.89 -14.13
C LEU A 258 -11.39 -17.27 -13.78
N PHE A 259 -11.18 -16.91 -12.51
CA PHE A 259 -9.97 -16.25 -12.01
C PHE A 259 -8.69 -17.05 -12.30
N TYR A 260 -8.77 -18.35 -12.05
CA TYR A 260 -7.68 -19.32 -12.23
C TYR A 260 -7.61 -19.91 -13.65
N GLY A 261 -8.54 -19.53 -14.52
CA GLY A 261 -8.69 -20.07 -15.87
C GLY A 261 -8.87 -18.95 -16.90
N LYS A 262 -10.09 -18.85 -17.45
CA LYS A 262 -10.42 -18.00 -18.61
C LYS A 262 -10.03 -16.53 -18.43
N ALA A 263 -10.20 -15.96 -17.24
CA ALA A 263 -9.91 -14.56 -16.98
C ALA A 263 -8.41 -14.25 -16.84
N GLY A 264 -7.58 -15.28 -16.58
CA GLY A 264 -6.13 -15.13 -16.48
C GLY A 264 -5.62 -14.32 -15.28
N CYS A 265 -6.47 -13.95 -14.33
CA CYS A 265 -6.12 -13.11 -13.19
C CYS A 265 -4.99 -13.72 -12.34
N SER A 266 -5.02 -15.05 -12.17
CA SER A 266 -3.99 -15.78 -11.41
C SER A 266 -2.61 -15.77 -12.06
N GLY A 267 -2.46 -15.22 -13.28
CA GLY A 267 -1.15 -15.05 -13.92
C GLY A 267 -0.25 -14.05 -13.18
N CYS A 268 -0.85 -13.03 -12.57
CA CYS A 268 -0.15 -12.06 -11.71
C CYS A 268 -0.62 -12.16 -10.25
N HIS A 269 -1.92 -12.39 -10.02
CA HIS A 269 -2.47 -12.56 -8.68
C HIS A 269 -2.41 -14.02 -8.22
N SER A 270 -1.18 -14.48 -7.96
CA SER A 270 -0.86 -15.88 -7.67
C SER A 270 -0.40 -16.11 -6.22
N GLY A 271 -0.20 -17.37 -5.83
CA GLY A 271 0.30 -17.72 -4.49
C GLY A 271 -0.70 -17.46 -3.36
N SER A 272 -0.26 -17.65 -2.13
CA SER A 272 -1.10 -17.59 -0.93
C SER A 272 -1.64 -16.18 -0.66
N LEU A 273 -0.87 -15.13 -0.98
CA LEU A 273 -1.30 -13.74 -0.90
C LEU A 273 -2.01 -13.22 -2.16
N LEU A 274 -2.18 -14.02 -3.23
CA LEU A 274 -2.77 -13.57 -4.50
C LEU A 274 -2.02 -12.36 -5.11
N THR A 275 -0.70 -12.43 -5.10
CA THR A 275 0.24 -11.49 -5.72
C THR A 275 1.55 -12.22 -6.04
N ASP A 276 2.10 -11.95 -7.22
CA ASP A 276 3.43 -12.38 -7.62
C ASP A 276 4.55 -11.50 -7.01
N HIS A 277 4.17 -10.36 -6.41
CA HIS A 277 5.04 -9.27 -5.97
C HIS A 277 5.85 -8.60 -7.09
N ASP A 278 5.52 -8.86 -8.36
CA ASP A 278 6.13 -8.25 -9.52
C ASP A 278 5.40 -6.96 -9.92
N PHE A 279 5.84 -6.34 -11.03
CA PHE A 279 5.46 -5.00 -11.43
C PHE A 279 4.94 -5.00 -12.86
N HIS A 280 3.71 -4.50 -13.03
CA HIS A 280 3.02 -4.54 -14.31
C HIS A 280 2.42 -3.18 -14.65
N ALA A 281 2.39 -2.87 -15.94
CA ALA A 281 1.73 -1.70 -16.48
C ALA A 281 0.29 -2.06 -16.85
N LEU A 282 -0.66 -1.41 -16.18
CA LEU A 282 -2.09 -1.61 -16.46
C LEU A 282 -2.71 -0.46 -17.25
N MET A 283 -1.92 0.55 -17.62
CA MET A 283 -2.42 1.74 -18.32
C MET A 283 -3.58 2.42 -17.55
N LEU A 284 -3.41 2.59 -16.23
CA LEU A 284 -4.38 3.32 -15.42
C LEU A 284 -4.34 4.82 -15.73
N PRO A 285 -5.49 5.51 -15.80
CA PRO A 285 -5.57 6.96 -15.93
C PRO A 285 -4.73 7.66 -14.85
N HIS A 286 -3.76 8.48 -15.27
CA HIS A 286 -2.89 9.18 -14.34
C HIS A 286 -3.42 10.59 -14.05
N PHE A 287 -3.64 10.87 -12.76
CA PHE A 287 -4.08 12.16 -12.23
C PHE A 287 -3.40 12.40 -10.87
N GLY A 288 -3.50 13.63 -10.37
CA GLY A 288 -2.80 14.13 -9.20
C GLY A 288 -1.33 14.42 -9.46
N PRO A 289 -0.55 14.67 -8.41
CA PRO A 289 0.86 15.06 -8.54
C PRO A 289 1.78 13.89 -8.91
N GLY A 290 1.37 12.64 -8.65
CA GLY A 290 2.24 11.47 -8.81
C GLY A 290 3.56 11.59 -8.02
N ARG A 291 4.43 10.58 -8.13
CA ARG A 291 5.83 10.71 -7.68
C ARG A 291 6.71 11.15 -8.83
N THR A 292 6.59 12.44 -9.18
CA THR A 292 7.41 13.09 -10.20
C THR A 292 8.89 13.02 -9.82
N ARG A 293 9.74 12.59 -10.75
CA ARG A 293 11.19 12.52 -10.52
C ARG A 293 11.77 13.94 -10.45
N VAL A 294 12.87 14.10 -9.70
CA VAL A 294 13.49 15.42 -9.42
C VAL A 294 13.76 16.26 -10.68
N TRP A 295 14.05 15.62 -11.81
CA TRP A 295 14.40 16.28 -13.07
C TRP A 295 13.33 16.19 -14.16
N ASP A 296 12.16 15.65 -13.83
CA ASP A 296 11.04 15.63 -14.76
C ASP A 296 10.43 17.05 -14.84
N THR A 297 10.33 17.57 -16.06
CA THR A 297 9.77 18.90 -16.33
C THR A 297 8.24 18.91 -16.35
N ILE A 298 7.63 17.74 -16.20
CA ILE A 298 6.18 17.54 -16.19
C ILE A 298 5.80 16.70 -14.99
N VAL A 299 4.62 16.97 -14.43
CA VAL A 299 4.05 16.16 -13.35
C VAL A 299 3.66 14.80 -13.91
N ARG A 300 4.23 13.74 -13.36
CA ARG A 300 3.89 12.35 -13.73
C ARG A 300 4.30 11.34 -12.67
N ASP A 301 3.68 10.16 -12.71
CA ASP A 301 4.12 8.99 -11.96
C ASP A 301 4.62 7.90 -12.91
N VAL A 302 5.93 7.72 -12.97
CA VAL A 302 6.55 6.68 -13.80
C VAL A 302 6.67 5.32 -13.08
N GLY A 303 6.06 5.17 -11.91
CA GLY A 303 6.03 3.90 -11.17
C GLY A 303 7.41 3.43 -10.74
N ARG A 304 7.69 2.14 -10.95
CA ARG A 304 8.95 1.48 -10.59
C ARG A 304 10.19 2.16 -11.19
N MET A 305 10.08 2.74 -12.39
CA MET A 305 11.20 3.47 -13.02
C MET A 305 11.75 4.60 -12.14
N SER A 306 10.93 5.20 -11.26
CA SER A 306 11.41 6.24 -10.33
C SER A 306 12.47 5.73 -9.36
N PHE A 307 12.56 4.42 -9.14
CA PHE A 307 13.53 3.79 -8.26
C PHE A 307 14.64 3.08 -9.03
N THR A 308 14.32 2.40 -10.13
CA THR A 308 15.30 1.58 -10.87
C THR A 308 16.06 2.34 -11.96
N ASP A 309 15.56 3.52 -12.36
CA ASP A 309 16.02 4.30 -13.52
C ASP A 309 15.96 3.56 -14.87
N ARG A 310 15.32 2.38 -14.92
CA ARG A 310 15.19 1.57 -16.13
C ARG A 310 13.96 1.95 -16.93
N LEU A 311 14.11 2.15 -18.24
CA LEU A 311 12.99 2.52 -19.12
C LEU A 311 11.94 1.41 -19.22
N GLU A 312 12.36 0.15 -19.15
CA GLU A 312 11.47 -1.01 -19.11
C GLU A 312 10.64 -1.11 -17.82
N ASP A 313 10.91 -0.31 -16.79
CA ASP A 313 10.08 -0.27 -15.57
C ASP A 313 9.06 0.88 -15.56
N ALA A 314 8.98 1.65 -16.66
CA ALA A 314 8.11 2.83 -16.73
C ALA A 314 6.63 2.44 -16.60
N TYR A 315 5.91 3.16 -15.73
CA TYR A 315 4.48 3.01 -15.44
C TYR A 315 4.08 1.62 -14.92
N ARG A 316 5.05 0.83 -14.43
CA ARG A 316 4.80 -0.45 -13.76
C ARG A 316 4.67 -0.26 -12.26
N PHE A 317 3.65 -0.87 -11.68
CA PHE A 317 3.37 -0.83 -10.25
C PHE A 317 3.23 -2.24 -9.73
N ARG A 318 3.55 -2.42 -8.43
CA ARG A 318 3.52 -3.71 -7.77
C ARG A 318 2.11 -4.30 -7.81
N THR A 319 1.98 -5.58 -8.14
CA THR A 319 0.73 -6.33 -7.97
C THR A 319 0.32 -6.32 -6.49
N PRO A 320 -0.80 -5.69 -6.10
CA PRO A 320 -1.26 -5.75 -4.71
C PRO A 320 -1.82 -7.13 -4.38
N SER A 321 -1.79 -7.52 -3.10
CA SER A 321 -2.55 -8.68 -2.63
C SER A 321 -4.04 -8.45 -2.83
N LEU A 322 -4.78 -9.48 -3.21
CA LEU A 322 -6.25 -9.42 -3.32
C LEU A 322 -6.99 -9.85 -2.06
N ARG A 323 -6.28 -10.20 -0.98
CA ARG A 323 -6.93 -10.49 0.29
C ARG A 323 -7.62 -9.24 0.81
N ASN A 324 -8.88 -9.39 1.23
CA ASN A 324 -9.75 -8.29 1.64
C ASN A 324 -10.02 -7.20 0.58
N VAL A 325 -9.78 -7.46 -0.72
CA VAL A 325 -9.91 -6.43 -1.78
C VAL A 325 -11.30 -5.79 -1.86
N ALA A 326 -12.35 -6.50 -1.44
CA ALA A 326 -13.71 -5.95 -1.38
C ALA A 326 -13.88 -4.80 -0.38
N LEU A 327 -12.92 -4.60 0.53
CA LEU A 327 -12.97 -3.58 1.60
C LEU A 327 -12.03 -2.39 1.35
N THR A 328 -11.19 -2.43 0.31
CA THR A 328 -10.01 -1.56 0.20
C THR A 328 -10.08 -0.56 -0.94
N GLY A 329 -11.29 -0.24 -1.42
CA GLY A 329 -11.46 0.80 -2.43
C GLY A 329 -11.09 2.20 -1.90
N PRO A 330 -10.88 3.19 -2.79
CA PRO A 330 -10.80 3.09 -4.26
C PRO A 330 -9.57 2.30 -4.77
N TYR A 331 -9.60 1.89 -6.03
CA TYR A 331 -8.68 0.93 -6.63
C TYR A 331 -7.68 1.54 -7.61
N GLY A 332 -6.51 0.90 -7.70
CA GLY A 332 -5.35 1.35 -8.48
C GLY A 332 -4.36 2.13 -7.61
N HIS A 333 -3.12 2.29 -8.09
CA HIS A 333 -2.05 2.96 -7.33
C HIS A 333 -2.37 4.42 -6.95
N ASN A 334 -3.33 5.03 -7.64
CA ASN A 334 -3.83 6.39 -7.43
C ASN A 334 -5.35 6.43 -7.17
N GLY A 335 -6.00 5.27 -6.97
CA GLY A 335 -7.44 5.21 -6.70
C GLY A 335 -8.32 5.67 -7.87
N ALA A 336 -7.93 5.33 -9.11
CA ALA A 336 -8.60 5.72 -10.35
C ALA A 336 -10.03 5.19 -10.51
N TYR A 337 -10.38 4.10 -9.80
CA TYR A 337 -11.69 3.48 -9.86
C TYR A 337 -12.31 3.38 -8.47
N ALA A 338 -13.51 3.91 -8.28
CA ALA A 338 -14.20 3.87 -6.98
C ALA A 338 -14.78 2.49 -6.65
N SER A 339 -15.10 1.67 -7.66
CA SER A 339 -15.70 0.35 -7.48
C SER A 339 -14.77 -0.78 -7.93
N LEU A 340 -14.92 -1.95 -7.30
CA LEU A 340 -14.16 -3.14 -7.66
C LEU A 340 -14.53 -3.63 -9.06
N GLU A 341 -15.81 -3.49 -9.43
CA GLU A 341 -16.31 -3.84 -10.75
C GLU A 341 -15.62 -3.01 -11.84
N ASP A 342 -15.53 -1.69 -11.68
CA ASP A 342 -14.85 -0.83 -12.67
C ASP A 342 -13.37 -1.20 -12.81
N MET A 343 -12.71 -1.55 -11.71
CA MET A 343 -11.33 -2.04 -11.75
C MET A 343 -11.23 -3.38 -12.49
N VAL A 344 -12.17 -4.32 -12.28
CA VAL A 344 -12.21 -5.59 -13.02
C VAL A 344 -12.44 -5.33 -14.51
N ARG A 345 -13.40 -4.46 -14.86
CA ARG A 345 -13.68 -4.06 -16.25
C ARG A 345 -12.47 -3.41 -16.91
N HIS A 346 -11.72 -2.58 -16.17
CA HIS A 346 -10.45 -2.03 -16.64
C HIS A 346 -9.42 -3.12 -16.97
N HIS A 347 -9.27 -4.16 -16.13
CA HIS A 347 -8.37 -5.27 -16.46
C HIS A 347 -8.82 -6.05 -17.71
N LEU A 348 -10.14 -6.22 -17.90
CA LEU A 348 -10.67 -6.95 -19.06
C LEU A 348 -10.47 -6.19 -20.37
N ASN A 349 -10.64 -4.86 -20.37
CA ASN A 349 -10.36 -4.03 -21.54
C ASN A 349 -9.73 -2.67 -21.14
N PRO A 350 -8.40 -2.64 -20.93
CA PRO A 350 -7.72 -1.44 -20.46
C PRO A 350 -7.83 -0.27 -21.44
N ARG A 351 -7.77 -0.55 -22.75
CA ARG A 351 -7.75 0.49 -23.81
C ARG A 351 -9.08 1.21 -23.89
N GLU A 352 -10.17 0.45 -23.93
CA GLU A 352 -11.51 1.04 -23.94
C GLU A 352 -11.79 1.80 -22.63
N SER A 353 -11.45 1.20 -21.48
CA SER A 353 -11.67 1.81 -20.17
C SER A 353 -10.86 3.11 -20.01
N PHE A 354 -9.59 3.13 -20.43
CA PHE A 354 -8.75 4.32 -20.38
C PHE A 354 -9.27 5.48 -21.25
N GLU A 355 -9.79 5.19 -22.44
CA GLU A 355 -10.38 6.22 -23.31
C GLU A 355 -11.75 6.70 -22.82
N ALA A 356 -12.52 5.83 -22.18
CA ALA A 356 -13.84 6.15 -21.63
C ALA A 356 -13.79 6.79 -20.23
N TRP A 357 -12.62 6.79 -19.57
CA TRP A 357 -12.49 7.21 -18.18
C TRP A 357 -12.80 8.71 -18.00
N THR A 358 -13.54 9.02 -16.94
CA THR A 358 -13.81 10.39 -16.48
C THR A 358 -13.50 10.51 -14.98
N PRO A 359 -13.16 11.71 -14.49
CA PRO A 359 -12.85 11.92 -13.07
C PRO A 359 -14.10 11.96 -12.17
N ASP A 360 -15.30 11.77 -12.72
CA ASP A 360 -16.58 12.05 -12.03
C ASP A 360 -16.80 11.18 -10.79
N ASN A 361 -16.23 9.97 -10.77
CA ASN A 361 -16.37 9.02 -9.66
C ASN A 361 -15.16 9.01 -8.72
N LEU A 362 -14.22 9.94 -8.86
CA LEU A 362 -13.07 10.01 -7.97
C LEU A 362 -13.47 10.49 -6.56
N ILE A 363 -12.90 9.85 -5.55
CA ILE A 363 -13.12 10.22 -4.15
C ILE A 363 -11.98 11.13 -3.71
N LEU A 364 -12.06 12.41 -4.05
CA LEU A 364 -11.05 13.41 -3.70
C LEU A 364 -11.59 14.37 -2.63
N PRO A 365 -10.81 14.68 -1.57
CA PRO A 365 -11.13 15.80 -0.71
C PRO A 365 -11.25 17.09 -1.52
N GLU A 366 -12.22 17.94 -1.17
CA GLU A 366 -12.39 19.25 -1.79
C GLU A 366 -11.26 20.19 -1.39
N VAL A 367 -10.41 20.54 -2.36
CA VAL A 367 -9.27 21.44 -2.16
C VAL A 367 -9.26 22.47 -3.30
N PRO A 368 -9.96 23.60 -3.16
CA PRO A 368 -10.20 24.53 -4.28
C PRO A 368 -8.94 25.06 -4.97
N TRP A 369 -7.82 25.13 -4.24
CA TRP A 369 -6.54 25.59 -4.79
C TRP A 369 -5.72 24.48 -5.47
N LEU A 370 -6.10 23.20 -5.35
CA LEU A 370 -5.43 22.08 -6.00
C LEU A 370 -6.25 21.46 -7.14
N SER A 371 -7.57 21.62 -7.13
CA SER A 371 -8.47 21.02 -8.12
C SER A 371 -8.07 21.30 -9.59
N HIS A 372 -7.53 22.49 -9.86
CA HIS A 372 -7.10 22.88 -11.21
C HIS A 372 -5.83 22.16 -11.70
N VAL A 373 -5.02 21.58 -10.82
CA VAL A 373 -3.80 20.84 -11.20
C VAL A 373 -3.98 19.33 -11.20
N ASP A 374 -5.07 18.82 -10.61
CA ASP A 374 -5.28 17.38 -10.43
C ASP A 374 -5.33 16.62 -11.75
N PHE A 375 -5.78 17.22 -12.84
CA PHE A 375 -5.96 16.53 -14.11
C PHE A 375 -4.98 16.94 -15.21
N LEU A 376 -4.03 17.84 -14.92
CA LEU A 376 -3.08 18.34 -15.93
C LEU A 376 -2.28 17.21 -16.59
N SER A 377 -1.87 16.19 -15.83
CA SER A 377 -1.12 15.08 -16.39
C SER A 377 -1.98 14.17 -17.27
N PHE A 378 -3.26 13.99 -16.91
CA PHE A 378 -4.21 13.29 -17.77
C PHE A 378 -4.52 14.10 -19.04
N GLU A 379 -4.63 15.42 -18.96
CA GLU A 379 -4.92 16.27 -20.13
C GLU A 379 -3.72 16.39 -21.08
N ASP A 380 -2.50 16.10 -20.62
CA ASP A 380 -1.30 16.11 -21.45
C ASP A 380 -1.31 14.94 -22.46
N ARG A 381 -1.52 15.29 -23.73
CA ARG A 381 -1.54 14.34 -24.86
C ARG A 381 -0.26 13.50 -24.98
N LEU A 382 0.91 14.08 -24.71
CA LEU A 382 2.17 13.35 -24.80
C LEU A 382 2.31 12.37 -23.65
N GLU A 383 1.90 12.76 -22.45
CA GLU A 383 1.93 11.88 -21.29
C GLU A 383 0.92 10.74 -21.40
N ARG A 384 -0.32 11.01 -21.81
CA ARG A 384 -1.28 9.94 -22.16
C ARG A 384 -0.71 8.97 -23.19
N ALA A 385 -0.02 9.48 -24.22
CA ALA A 385 0.60 8.62 -25.22
C ALA A 385 1.72 7.74 -24.63
N ARG A 386 2.57 8.28 -23.74
CA ARG A 386 3.63 7.50 -23.06
C ARG A 386 3.04 6.41 -22.16
N LEU A 387 2.03 6.76 -21.37
CA LEU A 387 1.35 5.85 -20.47
C LEU A 387 0.65 4.73 -21.27
N SER A 388 -0.11 5.09 -22.31
CA SER A 388 -0.84 4.13 -23.17
C SER A 388 0.06 3.20 -24.01
N ALA A 389 1.34 3.53 -24.11
CA ALA A 389 2.35 2.68 -24.74
C ALA A 389 2.88 1.59 -23.82
N GLN A 390 2.58 1.64 -22.51
CA GLN A 390 2.91 0.59 -21.56
C GLN A 390 1.64 -0.14 -21.13
N LEU A 391 1.56 -1.43 -21.50
CA LEU A 391 0.47 -2.33 -21.12
C LEU A 391 1.01 -3.76 -21.12
N ASP A 392 0.88 -4.46 -19.99
CA ASP A 392 1.43 -5.81 -19.78
C ASP A 392 0.36 -6.92 -19.77
N ILE A 393 -0.91 -6.55 -20.01
CA ILE A 393 -2.03 -7.50 -20.07
C ILE A 393 -2.75 -7.44 -21.41
N GLU A 394 -3.25 -8.59 -21.83
CA GLU A 394 -4.05 -8.75 -23.05
C GLU A 394 -5.55 -8.71 -22.73
N PRO A 395 -6.38 -8.02 -23.53
CA PRO A 395 -7.82 -7.95 -23.29
C PRO A 395 -8.48 -9.34 -23.20
N GLN A 396 -9.43 -9.48 -22.27
CA GLN A 396 -10.21 -10.70 -22.07
C GLN A 396 -11.69 -10.41 -22.20
N ALA A 397 -12.43 -11.32 -22.86
CA ALA A 397 -13.86 -11.18 -23.07
C ALA A 397 -14.65 -12.03 -22.06
N LEU A 398 -15.28 -11.37 -21.11
CA LEU A 398 -16.24 -11.95 -20.17
C LEU A 398 -17.61 -11.29 -20.33
N SER A 399 -18.67 -12.06 -20.16
CA SER A 399 -20.03 -11.55 -20.02
C SER A 399 -20.24 -10.89 -18.66
N ASP A 400 -21.27 -10.05 -18.51
CA ASP A 400 -21.58 -9.43 -17.21
C ASP A 400 -21.86 -10.48 -16.11
N GLY A 401 -22.50 -11.61 -16.45
CA GLY A 401 -22.69 -12.71 -15.49
C GLY A 401 -21.38 -13.38 -15.05
N GLU A 402 -20.39 -13.48 -15.95
CA GLU A 402 -19.04 -13.96 -15.58
C GLU A 402 -18.29 -12.93 -14.71
N ILE A 403 -18.51 -11.64 -14.95
CA ILE A 403 -17.97 -10.56 -14.10
C ILE A 403 -18.59 -10.63 -12.70
N ASP A 404 -19.90 -10.84 -12.57
CA ASP A 404 -20.59 -11.01 -11.29
C ASP A 404 -20.05 -12.22 -10.51
N GLN A 405 -19.78 -13.32 -11.19
CA GLN A 405 -19.15 -14.51 -10.60
C GLN A 405 -17.73 -14.20 -10.11
N LEU A 406 -16.91 -13.51 -10.91
CA LEU A 406 -15.58 -13.05 -10.49
C LEU A 406 -15.66 -12.16 -9.26
N LEU A 407 -16.56 -11.18 -9.23
CA LEU A 407 -16.78 -10.30 -8.09
C LEU A 407 -17.22 -11.08 -6.85
N SER A 408 -18.06 -12.10 -7.01
CA SER A 408 -18.47 -13.00 -5.93
C SER A 408 -17.26 -13.73 -5.34
N PHE A 409 -16.36 -14.26 -6.18
CA PHE A 409 -15.12 -14.87 -5.74
C PHE A 409 -14.19 -13.88 -5.03
N LEU A 410 -13.99 -12.68 -5.59
CA LEU A 410 -13.19 -11.62 -4.94
C LEU A 410 -13.78 -11.22 -3.58
N GLY A 411 -15.10 -11.25 -3.42
CA GLY A 411 -15.77 -11.08 -2.13
C GLY A 411 -15.46 -12.20 -1.13
N ALA A 412 -15.33 -13.45 -1.60
CA ALA A 412 -14.96 -14.61 -0.77
C ALA A 412 -13.50 -14.59 -0.28
N LEU A 413 -12.67 -13.67 -0.78
CA LEU A 413 -11.31 -13.39 -0.29
C LEU A 413 -11.30 -12.47 0.95
N THR A 414 -12.47 -12.04 1.41
CA THR A 414 -12.61 -11.19 2.60
C THR A 414 -12.57 -12.07 3.85
N GLY A 415 -11.68 -11.73 4.77
CA GLY A 415 -11.59 -12.37 6.08
C GLY A 415 -12.83 -12.12 6.92
N GLU A 416 -13.10 -13.02 7.85
CA GLU A 416 -14.27 -12.93 8.73
C GLU A 416 -13.90 -12.20 10.03
N ALA A 417 -13.35 -12.93 11.00
CA ALA A 417 -12.98 -12.36 12.30
C ALA A 417 -11.80 -11.38 12.18
N SER A 418 -10.86 -11.62 11.26
CA SER A 418 -9.69 -10.76 11.05
C SER A 418 -10.02 -9.31 10.71
N THR A 419 -11.18 -9.07 10.08
CA THR A 419 -11.61 -7.70 9.70
C THR A 419 -12.12 -6.88 10.87
N GLN A 420 -12.40 -7.51 12.02
CA GLN A 420 -12.87 -6.83 13.23
C GLN A 420 -11.71 -6.26 14.08
N GLY A 421 -10.46 -6.56 13.73
CA GLY A 421 -9.28 -6.24 14.51
C GLY A 421 -9.05 -7.22 15.67
N ARG A 422 -7.80 -7.26 16.16
CA ARG A 422 -7.41 -8.09 17.32
C ARG A 422 -7.27 -7.21 18.56
N LEU A 423 -6.45 -6.18 18.48
CA LEU A 423 -6.30 -5.16 19.51
C LEU A 423 -7.14 -3.91 19.21
N GLY A 424 -7.32 -3.59 17.94
CA GLY A 424 -8.12 -2.46 17.47
C GLY A 424 -7.58 -1.09 17.90
N ARG A 425 -8.47 -0.09 17.84
CA ARG A 425 -8.18 1.30 18.23
C ARG A 425 -8.06 1.43 19.75
N PRO A 426 -6.95 1.95 20.32
CA PRO A 426 -6.85 2.20 21.75
C PRO A 426 -7.75 3.38 22.17
N SER A 427 -8.16 3.39 23.44
CA SER A 427 -9.00 4.48 24.00
C SER A 427 -8.27 5.81 24.17
N ALA A 428 -6.95 5.76 24.31
CA ALA A 428 -6.06 6.90 24.49
C ALA A 428 -4.62 6.49 24.14
N VAL A 429 -3.79 7.47 23.81
CA VAL A 429 -2.35 7.29 23.56
C VAL A 429 -1.52 8.03 24.62
N PRO A 430 -0.28 7.57 24.93
CA PRO A 430 0.57 8.17 25.95
C PRO A 430 0.90 9.66 25.75
N SER A 431 0.92 10.16 24.52
CA SER A 431 1.13 11.59 24.25
C SER A 431 -0.03 12.48 24.73
N GLY A 432 -1.21 11.89 24.98
CA GLY A 432 -2.45 12.61 25.28
C GLY A 432 -3.08 13.31 24.07
N LEU A 433 -2.54 13.13 22.87
CA LEU A 433 -3.11 13.66 21.64
C LEU A 433 -4.41 12.91 21.26
N PRO A 434 -5.35 13.57 20.56
CA PRO A 434 -6.57 12.92 20.09
C PRO A 434 -6.25 11.81 19.09
N ILE A 435 -7.08 10.77 19.11
CA ILE A 435 -7.00 9.64 18.18
C ILE A 435 -8.14 9.81 17.17
N ASP A 436 -7.81 9.57 15.91
CA ASP A 436 -8.75 9.55 14.77
C ASP A 436 -9.68 8.33 14.79
#